data_AF-A0A9X6STR5-F1
#
_entry.id   AF-A0A9X6STR5-F1
#
_cell.length_a   1.000
_cell.length_b   1.000
_cell.length_c   1.000
_cell.angle_alpha   90.00
_cell.angle_beta   90.00
_cell.angle_gamma   90.00
#
_symmetry.space_group_name_H-M   'P 1'
#
loop_
_entity.id
_entity.type
_entity.pdbx_description
1 polymer ?
#
loop_
_entity_poly.entity_id
_entity_poly.type
_entity_poly.pdbx_seq_one_letter_code
_entity_poly.pdbx_strand_id
1 'polypeptide(L)'
;MQKKTRFLTKKRYFFIFIQKEIFYNIMLKIFKGEHSSMTLFFGGKENFKLFASSLIILNGSYHLLEEKPEKIYEVVEVSSQPITEKRNIEIPNFVKNPMNFSVDFVPIFDEVVRAKIKEAITRNDVYQRIGLDGALYGNLFTKYPELTDTILEASDRFTVNPFFLAAVIMQESGNGTSNALYERNNTSGMRCVRAESLEKVRKEYPKFGNVECMSIDEHGEYAVFGSIKDSIIYTAWTLRENYLNKGLTTVRSIGEIYAPIGDEGDIENLNKEWIPSIKSRLNQFGLTNVE
;
A
#
# COMPACT_ATOMS: atom_id res chain seq x y z
N MET A 1 -49.62 -4.04 22.31
CA MET A 1 -49.57 -3.00 21.26
C MET A 1 -48.11 -2.57 21.10
N GLN A 2 -47.33 -3.25 20.25
CA GLN A 2 -45.92 -2.94 19.99
C GLN A 2 -45.79 -2.37 18.57
N LYS A 3 -45.25 -1.16 18.48
CA LYS A 3 -45.03 -0.41 17.23
C LYS A 3 -44.04 -1.17 16.34
N LYS A 4 -44.46 -1.56 15.13
CA LYS A 4 -43.56 -1.95 14.04
C LYS A 4 -42.92 -0.68 13.46
N THR A 5 -41.63 -0.46 13.70
CA THR A 5 -40.86 0.55 12.99
C THR A 5 -40.41 -0.04 11.66
N ARG A 6 -40.92 0.50 10.55
CA ARG A 6 -40.64 0.03 9.19
C ARG A 6 -39.44 0.80 8.63
N PHE A 7 -38.27 0.17 8.58
CA PHE A 7 -37.12 0.72 7.88
C PHE A 7 -37.24 0.41 6.38
N LEU A 8 -37.40 1.45 5.56
CA LEU A 8 -37.35 1.37 4.10
C LEU A 8 -35.89 1.56 3.67
N THR A 9 -35.16 0.47 3.40
CA THR A 9 -33.85 0.55 2.75
C THR A 9 -34.02 0.37 1.24
N LYS A 10 -33.56 1.36 0.45
CA LYS A 10 -33.47 1.27 -1.02
C LYS A 10 -32.47 0.17 -1.37
N LYS A 11 -32.93 -0.98 -1.87
CA LYS A 11 -32.04 -2.03 -2.39
C LYS A 11 -31.41 -1.57 -3.71
N ARG A 12 -30.08 -1.49 -3.75
CA ARG A 12 -29.27 -1.45 -4.98
C ARG A 12 -28.53 -2.77 -5.10
N TYR A 13 -28.56 -3.36 -6.29
CA TYR A 13 -27.87 -4.61 -6.59
C TYR A 13 -26.60 -4.31 -7.38
N PHE A 14 -25.46 -4.86 -6.95
CA PHE A 14 -24.20 -4.78 -7.67
C PHE A 14 -23.63 -6.20 -7.82
N PHE A 15 -23.28 -6.58 -9.04
CA PHE A 15 -22.58 -7.83 -9.34
C PHE A 15 -21.10 -7.50 -9.50
N ILE A 16 -20.23 -8.06 -8.66
CA ILE A 16 -18.80 -7.78 -8.71
C ILE A 16 -18.02 -9.10 -8.58
N PHE A 17 -17.28 -9.47 -9.61
CA PHE A 17 -16.41 -10.65 -9.64
C PHE A 17 -15.01 -10.24 -9.21
N ILE A 18 -14.62 -10.55 -7.97
CA ILE A 18 -13.32 -10.15 -7.42
C ILE A 18 -12.73 -11.28 -6.56
N GLN A 19 -11.40 -11.47 -6.61
CA GLN A 19 -10.64 -12.23 -5.61
C GLN A 19 -10.95 -11.74 -4.18
N LYS A 20 -10.97 -12.68 -3.23
CA LYS A 20 -11.48 -12.48 -1.87
C LYS A 20 -10.76 -11.35 -1.12
N GLU A 21 -9.47 -11.15 -1.35
CA GLU A 21 -8.67 -10.10 -0.70
C GLU A 21 -9.02 -8.69 -1.20
N ILE A 22 -9.18 -8.51 -2.51
CA ILE A 22 -9.53 -7.22 -3.13
C ILE A 22 -10.98 -6.82 -2.76
N PHE A 23 -11.85 -7.82 -2.57
CA PHE A 23 -13.22 -7.63 -2.14
C PHE A 23 -13.30 -6.87 -0.79
N TYR A 24 -12.50 -7.24 0.22
CA TYR A 24 -12.53 -6.58 1.53
C TYR A 24 -12.14 -5.10 1.47
N ASN A 25 -11.14 -4.73 0.66
CA ASN A 25 -10.67 -3.36 0.54
C ASN A 25 -11.70 -2.45 -0.16
N ILE A 26 -12.41 -2.99 -1.15
CA ILE A 26 -13.51 -2.27 -1.83
C ILE A 26 -14.67 -2.05 -0.86
N MET A 27 -15.01 -3.06 -0.07
CA MET A 27 -16.07 -2.97 0.94
C MET A 27 -15.77 -1.89 1.99
N LEU A 28 -14.54 -1.81 2.48
CA LEU A 28 -14.13 -0.79 3.45
C LEU A 28 -14.18 0.64 2.87
N LYS A 29 -13.92 0.80 1.57
CA LYS A 29 -14.05 2.10 0.88
C LYS A 29 -15.51 2.52 0.65
N ILE A 30 -16.41 1.56 0.37
CA ILE A 30 -17.83 1.84 0.07
C ILE A 30 -18.63 2.19 1.35
N PHE A 31 -18.36 1.55 2.48
CA PHE A 31 -19.19 1.65 3.69
C PHE A 31 -18.67 2.63 4.75
N LYS A 32 -18.07 3.76 4.32
CA LYS A 32 -17.79 4.87 5.23
C LYS A 32 -19.10 5.53 5.69
N GLY A 33 -19.65 5.06 6.81
CA GLY A 33 -20.33 5.96 7.75
C GLY A 33 -21.78 5.69 8.12
N GLU A 34 -22.58 4.89 7.41
CA GLU A 34 -23.99 4.68 7.81
C GLU A 34 -24.52 3.26 7.57
N HIS A 35 -25.41 2.83 8.48
CA HIS A 35 -26.11 1.55 8.49
C HIS A 35 -26.61 1.15 7.10
N SER A 36 -25.91 0.21 6.48
CA SER A 36 -26.22 -0.28 5.14
C SER A 36 -26.18 -1.80 5.16
N SER A 37 -27.18 -2.45 4.60
CA SER A 37 -27.16 -3.87 4.32
C SER A 37 -26.87 -4.10 2.83
N MET A 38 -25.96 -5.01 2.54
CA MET A 38 -25.70 -5.44 1.17
C MET A 38 -25.79 -6.95 1.06
N THR A 39 -26.48 -7.41 0.01
CA THR A 39 -26.53 -8.81 -0.39
C THR A 39 -25.46 -9.03 -1.44
N LEU A 40 -24.54 -9.94 -1.17
CA LEU A 40 -23.41 -10.26 -2.03
C LEU A 40 -23.62 -11.64 -2.66
N PHE A 41 -23.34 -11.74 -3.95
CA PHE A 41 -23.38 -12.99 -4.69
C PHE A 41 -21.97 -13.37 -5.12
N PHE A 42 -21.47 -14.51 -4.63
CA PHE A 42 -20.17 -15.05 -5.04
C PHE A 42 -20.37 -16.19 -6.06
N GLY A 43 -19.51 -16.27 -7.08
CA GLY A 43 -19.49 -17.35 -8.06
C GLY A 43 -18.07 -17.69 -8.52
N GLY A 44 -17.73 -18.97 -8.57
CA GLY A 44 -16.46 -19.49 -9.10
C GLY A 44 -16.57 -19.90 -10.57
N LYS A 45 -15.43 -19.91 -11.29
CA LYS A 45 -15.36 -20.09 -12.75
C LYS A 45 -15.83 -21.46 -13.28
N GLU A 46 -15.87 -22.50 -12.45
CA GLU A 46 -16.13 -23.87 -12.92
C GLU A 46 -17.32 -24.59 -12.26
N ASN A 47 -17.96 -24.04 -11.23
CA ASN A 47 -19.20 -24.59 -10.68
C ASN A 47 -19.98 -23.48 -9.96
N PHE A 48 -21.10 -23.06 -10.55
CA PHE A 48 -21.99 -22.06 -9.96
C PHE A 48 -22.69 -22.62 -8.72
N LYS A 49 -22.10 -22.41 -7.53
CA LYS A 49 -22.86 -22.37 -6.28
C LYS A 49 -23.00 -20.91 -5.88
N LEU A 50 -24.22 -20.38 -6.04
CA LEU A 50 -24.57 -19.04 -5.60
C LEU A 50 -24.59 -19.07 -4.07
N PHE A 51 -23.60 -18.45 -3.42
CA PHE A 51 -23.68 -18.17 -1.99
C PHE A 51 -24.17 -16.73 -1.86
N ALA A 52 -25.42 -16.56 -1.41
CA ALA A 52 -25.86 -15.25 -0.96
C ALA A 52 -25.46 -15.12 0.52
N SER A 53 -24.58 -14.18 0.82
CA SER A 53 -24.35 -13.77 2.20
C SER A 53 -24.79 -12.33 2.37
N SER A 54 -25.50 -12.08 3.47
CA SER A 54 -25.85 -10.72 3.87
C SER A 54 -24.83 -10.25 4.89
N LEU A 55 -24.09 -9.18 4.57
CA LEU A 55 -23.21 -8.52 5.51
C LEU A 55 -23.99 -7.39 6.18
N ILE A 56 -24.07 -7.42 7.51
CA ILE A 56 -24.71 -6.38 8.31
C ILE A 56 -23.65 -5.71 9.18
N ILE A 57 -23.62 -4.37 9.16
CA ILE A 57 -22.78 -3.53 10.02
C ILE A 57 -23.67 -2.87 11.07
N LEU A 58 -23.45 -3.22 12.34
CA LEU A 58 -24.12 -2.61 13.50
C LEU A 58 -23.07 -2.18 14.52
N ASN A 59 -23.02 -0.89 14.84
CA ASN A 59 -22.20 -0.31 15.91
C ASN A 59 -20.73 -0.82 15.91
N GLY A 60 -20.09 -0.86 14.74
CA GLY A 60 -18.69 -1.27 14.61
C GLY A 60 -18.43 -2.79 14.66
N SER A 61 -19.48 -3.61 14.73
CA SER A 61 -19.39 -5.07 14.65
C SER A 61 -19.91 -5.60 13.30
N TYR A 62 -19.25 -6.65 12.79
CA TYR A 62 -19.56 -7.28 11.50
C TYR A 62 -20.25 -8.62 11.70
N HIS A 63 -21.36 -8.85 11.01
CA HIS A 63 -22.07 -10.13 11.02
C HIS A 63 -22.20 -10.68 9.59
N LEU A 64 -21.67 -11.89 9.37
CA LEU A 64 -21.85 -12.65 8.13
C LEU A 64 -23.07 -13.56 8.31
N LEU A 65 -24.12 -13.37 7.51
CA LEU A 65 -25.25 -14.29 7.46
C LEU A 65 -25.03 -15.29 6.33
N GLU A 66 -24.79 -16.55 6.67
CA GLU A 66 -24.77 -17.65 5.69
C GLU A 66 -26.20 -18.12 5.41
N GLU A 67 -26.61 -18.17 4.14
CA GLU A 67 -27.82 -18.89 3.75
C GLU A 67 -27.60 -20.41 3.90
N LYS A 68 -28.32 -21.04 4.83
CA LYS A 68 -28.57 -22.48 4.74
C LYS A 68 -29.68 -22.73 3.70
N PRO A 69 -29.66 -23.88 2.97
CA PRO A 69 -30.50 -24.08 1.79
C PRO A 69 -32.01 -24.22 2.04
N GLU A 70 -32.49 -24.07 3.27
CA GLU A 70 -33.91 -24.18 3.60
C GLU A 70 -34.35 -22.97 4.42
N LYS A 71 -35.38 -22.29 3.92
CA LYS A 71 -35.99 -21.07 4.46
C LYS A 71 -36.39 -21.21 5.93
N ILE A 72 -35.56 -20.75 6.86
CA ILE A 72 -35.94 -20.11 8.14
C ILE A 72 -34.82 -19.12 8.51
N TYR A 73 -35.13 -17.83 8.63
CA TYR A 73 -34.20 -16.88 9.23
C TYR A 73 -34.21 -17.07 10.75
N GLU A 74 -33.17 -17.68 11.30
CA GLU A 74 -32.96 -17.69 12.75
C GLU A 74 -32.09 -16.47 13.11
N VAL A 75 -32.73 -15.42 13.62
CA VAL A 75 -32.00 -14.36 14.32
C VAL A 75 -31.55 -14.96 15.63
N VAL A 76 -30.28 -15.35 15.72
CA VAL A 76 -29.65 -15.64 17.01
C VAL A 76 -29.50 -14.29 17.72
N GLU A 77 -30.48 -13.96 18.55
CA GLU A 77 -30.40 -12.82 19.45
C GLU A 77 -29.33 -13.16 20.49
N VAL A 78 -28.09 -12.73 20.23
CA VAL A 78 -27.04 -12.78 21.25
C VAL A 78 -27.43 -11.74 22.29
N SER A 79 -28.00 -12.24 23.39
CA SER A 79 -28.36 -11.55 24.63
C SER A 79 -27.67 -10.20 24.80
N SER A 80 -28.49 -9.14 24.88
CA SER A 80 -28.11 -7.76 25.13
C SER A 80 -27.63 -7.49 26.57
N GLN A 81 -27.07 -8.48 27.25
CA GLN A 81 -26.46 -8.22 28.55
C GLN A 81 -25.07 -7.60 28.36
N PRO A 82 -24.75 -6.52 29.09
CA PRO A 82 -23.39 -5.99 29.10
C PRO A 82 -22.47 -7.11 29.57
N ILE A 83 -21.42 -7.39 28.80
CA ILE A 83 -20.40 -8.36 29.19
C ILE A 83 -19.66 -7.76 30.40
N THR A 84 -20.11 -8.07 31.61
CA THR A 84 -19.46 -7.67 32.87
C THR A 84 -18.49 -8.70 33.40
N GLU A 85 -18.24 -9.78 32.65
CA GLU A 85 -17.24 -10.79 33.00
C GLU A 85 -16.06 -10.69 32.05
N LYS A 86 -14.87 -10.43 32.61
CA LYS A 86 -13.59 -10.61 31.91
C LYS A 86 -13.42 -12.09 31.59
N ARG A 87 -14.06 -12.58 30.52
CA ARG A 87 -13.67 -13.83 29.91
C ARG A 87 -12.34 -13.57 29.22
N ASN A 88 -11.31 -14.30 29.65
CA ASN A 88 -10.11 -14.45 28.85
C ASN A 88 -10.52 -15.15 27.56
N ILE A 89 -10.89 -14.36 26.56
CA ILE A 89 -11.02 -14.83 25.20
C ILE A 89 -9.60 -15.17 24.79
N GLU A 90 -9.27 -16.46 24.74
CA GLU A 90 -8.10 -16.90 24.00
C GLU A 90 -8.33 -16.49 22.56
N ILE A 91 -7.65 -15.40 22.18
CA ILE A 91 -7.61 -14.92 20.83
C ILE A 91 -7.08 -16.09 19.98
N PRO A 92 -7.83 -16.58 18.97
CA PRO A 92 -7.39 -17.66 18.10
C PRO A 92 -5.98 -17.37 17.59
N ASN A 93 -5.09 -18.38 17.58
CA ASN A 93 -3.69 -18.21 17.19
C ASN A 93 -3.47 -17.54 15.81
N PHE A 94 -4.49 -17.52 14.95
CA PHE A 94 -4.49 -16.77 13.68
C PHE A 94 -4.36 -15.24 13.85
N VAL A 95 -4.81 -14.67 14.97
CA VAL A 95 -4.65 -13.21 15.25
C VAL A 95 -3.29 -12.93 15.90
N LYS A 96 -2.64 -13.95 16.48
CA LYS A 96 -1.28 -13.84 17.03
C LYS A 96 -0.18 -13.85 15.96
N ASN A 97 -0.51 -14.31 14.75
CA ASN A 97 0.36 -14.19 13.58
C ASN A 97 -0.33 -13.26 12.59
N PRO A 98 0.01 -11.96 12.55
CA PRO A 98 -0.56 -11.08 11.53
C PRO A 98 -0.27 -11.70 10.16
N MET A 99 -1.33 -11.82 9.35
CA MET A 99 -1.26 -12.16 7.93
C MET A 99 0.02 -11.60 7.32
N ASN A 100 0.79 -12.47 6.66
CA ASN A 100 2.03 -12.13 5.98
C ASN A 100 1.93 -10.77 5.30
N PHE A 101 2.91 -9.90 5.54
CA PHE A 101 3.03 -8.61 4.85
C PHE A 101 2.93 -8.84 3.34
N SER A 102 2.08 -8.06 2.66
CA SER A 102 1.98 -8.04 1.20
C SER A 102 2.25 -6.63 0.68
N VAL A 103 3.04 -6.54 -0.40
CA VAL A 103 3.41 -5.26 -1.02
C VAL A 103 2.24 -4.59 -1.76
N ASP A 104 1.16 -5.32 -2.04
CA ASP A 104 -0.06 -4.81 -2.70
C ASP A 104 -1.23 -4.58 -1.72
N PHE A 105 -0.99 -4.82 -0.43
CA PHE A 105 -1.96 -4.50 0.61
C PHE A 105 -1.80 -3.05 1.06
N VAL A 106 -2.80 -2.21 0.79
CA VAL A 106 -2.88 -0.84 1.30
C VAL A 106 -3.74 -0.84 2.56
N PRO A 107 -3.18 -0.60 3.76
CA PRO A 107 -3.96 -0.50 4.98
C PRO A 107 -4.91 0.71 4.90
N ILE A 108 -5.98 0.69 5.69
CA ILE A 108 -6.82 1.88 5.86
C ILE A 108 -5.93 3.03 6.33
N PHE A 109 -6.00 4.17 5.65
CA PHE A 109 -5.28 5.36 6.11
C PHE A 109 -5.86 5.84 7.43
N ASP A 110 -5.04 5.73 8.46
CA ASP A 110 -5.25 6.36 9.75
C ASP A 110 -4.03 7.24 10.10
N GLU A 111 -4.19 8.06 11.12
CA GLU A 111 -3.13 8.97 11.58
C GLU A 111 -1.89 8.20 12.08
N VAL A 112 -2.04 6.93 12.46
CA VAL A 112 -0.93 6.09 12.95
C VAL A 112 -0.02 5.68 11.79
N VAL A 113 -0.58 5.22 10.67
CA VAL A 113 0.20 4.90 9.45
C VAL A 113 0.93 6.15 8.95
N ARG A 114 0.23 7.29 8.91
CA ARG A 114 0.80 8.58 8.52
C ARG A 114 1.96 8.98 9.44
N ALA A 115 1.75 8.95 10.76
CA ALA A 115 2.76 9.33 11.74
C ALA A 115 4.01 8.44 11.64
N LYS A 116 3.84 7.12 11.51
CA LYS A 116 4.95 6.17 11.36
C LYS A 116 5.79 6.44 10.10
N ILE A 117 5.14 6.66 8.96
CA ILE A 117 5.86 6.96 7.71
C ILE A 117 6.59 8.29 7.84
N LYS A 118 5.91 9.32 8.37
CA LYS A 118 6.51 10.62 8.60
C LYS A 118 7.75 10.51 9.48
N GLU A 119 7.64 9.87 10.64
CA GLU A 119 8.76 9.65 11.56
C GLU A 119 9.95 8.98 10.87
N ALA A 120 9.71 7.90 10.11
CA ALA A 120 10.78 7.18 9.45
C ALA A 120 11.47 7.98 8.34
N ILE A 121 10.70 8.65 7.46
CA ILE A 121 11.30 9.39 6.35
C ILE A 121 11.96 10.68 6.84
N THR A 122 11.48 11.30 7.93
CA THR A 122 12.07 12.53 8.50
C THR A 122 13.00 12.26 9.69
N ARG A 123 13.58 11.06 9.78
CA ARG A 123 14.54 10.73 10.83
C ARG A 123 15.78 11.64 10.77
N ASN A 124 16.30 12.03 11.93
CA ASN A 124 17.41 12.99 12.05
C ASN A 124 18.79 12.33 12.25
N ASP A 125 18.81 11.02 12.50
CA ASP A 125 20.00 10.20 12.69
C ASP A 125 20.56 9.66 11.35
N VAL A 126 20.47 10.48 10.30
CA VAL A 126 21.01 10.17 8.97
C VAL A 126 22.39 10.82 8.81
N TYR A 127 23.37 10.03 8.38
CA TYR A 127 24.70 10.54 8.07
C TYR A 127 24.62 11.66 7.01
N GLN A 128 25.32 12.76 7.26
CA GLN A 128 25.39 13.87 6.31
C GLN A 128 26.47 13.60 5.27
N ARG A 129 26.13 13.80 4.00
CA ARG A 129 27.08 13.73 2.90
C ARG A 129 27.74 15.09 2.70
N ILE A 130 29.03 15.11 2.38
CA ILE A 130 29.75 16.32 1.96
C ILE A 130 29.66 16.40 0.43
N GLY A 131 29.14 17.51 -0.10
CA GLY A 131 29.12 17.79 -1.53
C GLY A 131 30.48 18.21 -2.07
N LEU A 132 30.63 18.23 -3.40
CA LEU A 132 31.86 18.70 -4.05
C LEU A 132 32.15 20.18 -3.77
N ASP A 133 31.10 20.93 -3.45
CA ASP A 133 31.13 22.33 -3.00
C ASP A 133 31.50 22.47 -1.50
N GLY A 134 31.72 21.36 -0.79
CA GLY A 134 31.98 21.33 0.64
C GLY A 134 30.73 21.49 1.52
N ALA A 135 29.53 21.61 0.93
CA ALA A 135 28.29 21.75 1.69
C ALA A 135 27.85 20.41 2.31
N LEU A 136 27.19 20.49 3.47
CA LEU A 136 26.64 19.33 4.16
C LEU A 136 25.20 19.08 3.74
N TYR A 137 24.95 17.91 3.16
CA TYR A 137 23.66 17.44 2.69
C TYR A 137 23.12 16.35 3.62
N GLY A 138 22.12 16.73 4.43
CA GLY A 138 21.41 15.81 5.33
C GLY A 138 20.19 15.17 4.68
N ASN A 139 19.31 14.60 5.51
CA ASN A 139 18.03 14.05 5.07
C ASN A 139 17.11 15.17 4.54
N LEU A 140 16.92 15.25 3.23
CA LEU A 140 16.09 16.28 2.60
C LEU A 140 14.62 16.20 3.01
N PHE A 141 14.11 15.00 3.32
CA PHE A 141 12.69 14.80 3.66
C PHE A 141 12.31 15.51 4.97
N THR A 142 13.27 15.78 5.87
CA THR A 142 13.03 16.60 7.07
C THR A 142 12.52 18.01 6.75
N LYS A 143 12.88 18.56 5.58
CA LYS A 143 12.42 19.86 5.10
C LYS A 143 11.03 19.82 4.48
N TYR A 144 10.55 18.63 4.11
CA TYR A 144 9.29 18.43 3.40
C TYR A 144 8.48 17.30 4.04
N PRO A 145 8.08 17.42 5.31
CA PRO A 145 7.29 16.39 6.02
C PRO A 145 5.94 16.10 5.35
N GLU A 146 5.42 17.00 4.53
CA GLU A 146 4.21 16.80 3.73
C GLU A 146 4.36 15.77 2.61
N LEU A 147 5.59 15.35 2.28
CA LEU A 147 5.81 14.25 1.32
C LEU A 147 5.28 12.92 1.83
N THR A 148 5.07 12.77 3.15
CA THR A 148 4.30 11.65 3.72
C THR A 148 2.92 11.54 3.07
N ASP A 149 2.22 12.65 2.88
CA ASP A 149 0.89 12.63 2.27
C ASP A 149 0.95 12.24 0.79
N THR A 150 2.07 12.54 0.13
CA THR A 150 2.31 12.11 -1.25
C THR A 150 2.55 10.61 -1.34
N ILE A 151 3.29 10.02 -0.40
CA ILE A 151 3.47 8.56 -0.31
C ILE A 151 2.11 7.89 -0.11
N LEU A 152 1.28 8.38 0.81
CA LEU A 152 -0.05 7.84 1.06
C LEU A 152 -0.97 7.96 -0.17
N GLU A 153 -0.97 9.12 -0.83
CA GLU A 153 -1.72 9.34 -2.07
C GLU A 153 -1.29 8.37 -3.18
N ALA A 154 0.02 8.24 -3.40
CA ALA A 154 0.58 7.34 -4.41
C ALA A 154 0.23 5.88 -4.11
N SER A 155 0.32 5.48 -2.84
CA SER A 155 -0.06 4.16 -2.36
C SER A 155 -1.53 3.85 -2.59
N ASP A 156 -2.44 4.79 -2.30
CA ASP A 156 -3.87 4.59 -2.57
C ASP A 156 -4.13 4.41 -4.06
N ARG A 157 -3.53 5.28 -4.86
CA ARG A 157 -3.77 5.37 -6.30
C ARG A 157 -3.29 4.13 -7.02
N PHE A 158 -2.06 3.70 -6.73
CA PHE A 158 -1.41 2.59 -7.42
C PHE A 158 -1.46 1.28 -6.62
N THR A 159 -2.20 1.25 -5.52
CA THR A 159 -2.36 0.06 -4.67
C THR A 159 -1.00 -0.53 -4.26
N VAL A 160 -0.10 0.32 -3.77
CA VAL A 160 1.23 -0.12 -3.28
C VAL A 160 1.26 0.10 -1.78
N ASN A 161 1.66 -0.90 -1.00
CA ASN A 161 1.77 -0.80 0.45
C ASN A 161 2.61 0.44 0.82
N PRO A 162 2.10 1.37 1.64
CA PRO A 162 2.77 2.64 1.90
C PRO A 162 4.06 2.49 2.70
N PHE A 163 4.19 1.46 3.53
CA PHE A 163 5.45 1.13 4.19
C PHE A 163 6.47 0.56 3.21
N PHE A 164 6.03 -0.23 2.22
CA PHE A 164 6.90 -0.71 1.14
C PHE A 164 7.40 0.44 0.28
N LEU A 165 6.50 1.32 -0.18
CA LEU A 165 6.85 2.47 -0.99
C LEU A 165 7.84 3.40 -0.23
N ALA A 166 7.57 3.68 1.04
CA ALA A 166 8.48 4.44 1.88
C ALA A 166 9.84 3.74 2.04
N ALA A 167 9.86 2.43 2.26
CA ALA A 167 11.11 1.66 2.36
C ALA A 167 11.95 1.74 1.08
N VAL A 168 11.32 1.62 -0.09
CA VAL A 168 12.01 1.78 -1.40
C VAL A 168 12.55 3.20 -1.53
N ILE A 169 11.73 4.24 -1.31
CA ILE A 169 12.19 5.64 -1.39
C ILE A 169 13.37 5.89 -0.45
N MET A 170 13.31 5.41 0.78
CA MET A 170 14.40 5.57 1.75
C MET A 170 15.66 4.80 1.32
N GLN A 171 15.51 3.62 0.71
CA GLN A 171 16.64 2.83 0.20
C GLN A 171 17.35 3.56 -0.94
N GLU A 172 16.59 3.91 -1.97
CA GLU A 172 17.14 4.41 -3.22
C GLU A 172 17.65 5.87 -3.11
N SER A 173 17.11 6.64 -2.15
CA SER A 173 17.57 8.02 -1.88
C SER A 173 18.67 8.12 -0.82
N GLY A 174 19.12 7.00 -0.25
CA GLY A 174 20.06 7.03 0.88
C GLY A 174 19.50 7.77 2.09
N ASN A 175 18.25 7.49 2.47
CA ASN A 175 17.49 8.23 3.49
C ASN A 175 17.44 9.75 3.23
N GLY A 176 17.29 10.14 1.97
CA GLY A 176 17.14 11.54 1.57
C GLY A 176 18.43 12.32 1.42
N THR A 177 19.60 11.66 1.37
CA THR A 177 20.92 12.31 1.24
C THR A 177 21.52 12.27 -0.17
N SER A 178 20.94 11.46 -1.05
CA SER A 178 21.43 11.23 -2.42
C SER A 178 21.52 12.53 -3.23
N ASN A 179 22.62 12.66 -3.98
CA ASN A 179 22.80 13.79 -4.91
C ASN A 179 21.67 13.89 -5.93
N ALA A 180 21.18 12.74 -6.41
CA ALA A 180 20.07 12.68 -7.36
C ALA A 180 18.78 13.29 -6.81
N LEU A 181 18.55 13.18 -5.50
CA LEU A 181 17.38 13.77 -4.87
C LEU A 181 17.48 15.30 -4.84
N TYR A 182 18.65 15.84 -4.49
CA TYR A 182 18.88 17.29 -4.41
C TYR A 182 18.91 17.97 -5.78
N GLU A 183 19.56 17.36 -6.76
CA GLU A 183 19.80 17.97 -8.07
C GLU A 183 18.68 17.70 -9.08
N ARG A 184 17.98 16.57 -8.95
CA ARG A 184 17.05 16.06 -9.97
C ARG A 184 15.66 15.72 -9.45
N ASN A 185 15.39 16.02 -8.17
CA ASN A 185 14.18 15.59 -7.46
C ASN A 185 13.92 14.07 -7.56
N ASN A 186 14.97 13.27 -7.81
CA ASN A 186 14.82 11.86 -8.15
C ASN A 186 15.01 10.99 -6.90
N THR A 187 13.90 10.50 -6.37
CA THR A 187 13.84 9.73 -5.11
C THR A 187 14.27 8.29 -5.25
N SER A 188 14.32 7.76 -6.47
CA SER A 188 14.51 6.33 -6.70
C SER A 188 15.48 5.99 -7.83
N GLY A 189 16.44 6.87 -8.12
CA GLY A 189 17.48 6.63 -9.12
C GLY A 189 16.96 6.38 -10.54
N MET A 190 15.76 6.88 -10.88
CA MET A 190 15.10 6.57 -12.15
C MET A 190 15.96 7.04 -13.34
N ARG A 191 16.20 6.13 -14.27
CA ARG A 191 16.77 6.43 -15.60
C ARG A 191 15.77 7.26 -16.41
N CYS A 192 16.23 7.81 -17.53
CA CYS A 192 15.36 8.58 -18.40
C CYS A 192 14.08 7.82 -18.78
N VAL A 193 12.94 8.51 -18.60
CA VAL A 193 11.62 7.91 -18.75
C VAL A 193 11.18 7.99 -20.20
N ARG A 194 10.68 6.88 -20.74
CA ARG A 194 10.16 6.82 -22.10
C ARG A 194 8.83 7.57 -22.23
N ALA A 195 8.57 8.17 -23.38
CA ALA A 195 7.35 8.91 -23.65
C ALA A 195 6.06 8.09 -23.40
N GLU A 196 6.08 6.80 -23.76
CA GLU A 196 4.95 5.88 -23.51
C GLU A 196 4.66 5.73 -22.01
N SER A 197 5.70 5.59 -21.18
CA SER A 197 5.53 5.51 -19.72
C SER A 197 4.96 6.81 -19.15
N LEU A 198 5.40 7.97 -19.67
CA LEU A 198 4.84 9.27 -19.29
C LEU A 198 3.37 9.41 -19.68
N GLU A 199 2.96 8.89 -20.84
CA GLU A 199 1.56 8.89 -21.26
C GLU A 199 0.70 8.03 -20.32
N LYS A 200 1.16 6.82 -19.99
CA LYS A 200 0.46 5.89 -19.09
C LYS A 200 0.27 6.49 -17.70
N VAL A 201 1.33 6.99 -17.07
CA VAL A 201 1.22 7.59 -15.73
C VAL A 201 0.32 8.83 -15.73
N ARG A 202 0.35 9.67 -16.79
CA ARG A 202 -0.53 10.84 -16.91
C ARG A 202 -2.00 10.46 -17.09
N LYS A 203 -2.30 9.32 -17.72
CA LYS A 203 -3.67 8.80 -17.82
C LYS A 203 -4.24 8.43 -16.45
N GLU A 204 -3.42 7.86 -15.57
CA GLU A 204 -3.84 7.45 -14.22
C GLU A 204 -3.74 8.60 -13.19
N TYR A 205 -2.83 9.54 -13.41
CA TYR A 205 -2.56 10.69 -12.57
C TYR A 205 -2.40 11.97 -13.42
N PRO A 206 -3.52 12.62 -13.82
CA PRO A 206 -3.49 13.74 -14.78
C PRO A 206 -2.71 14.99 -14.34
N LYS A 207 -2.43 15.12 -13.04
CA LYS A 207 -1.60 16.21 -12.48
C LYS A 207 -0.10 15.87 -12.47
N PHE A 208 0.32 14.74 -13.06
CA PHE A 208 1.73 14.36 -13.14
C PHE A 208 2.54 15.39 -13.92
N GLY A 209 3.62 15.88 -13.32
CA GLY A 209 4.46 16.93 -13.87
C GLY A 209 5.27 16.54 -15.10
N ASN A 210 6.15 17.45 -15.49
CA ASN A 210 7.14 17.20 -16.52
C ASN A 210 8.31 16.41 -15.94
N VAL A 211 8.89 15.55 -16.78
CA VAL A 211 10.09 14.79 -16.49
C VAL A 211 11.03 15.01 -17.65
N GLU A 212 12.21 15.53 -17.34
CA GLU A 212 13.27 15.74 -18.31
C GLU A 212 14.30 14.61 -18.23
N CYS A 213 15.16 14.53 -19.22
CA CYS A 213 16.27 13.59 -19.28
C CYS A 213 17.58 14.37 -19.23
N MET A 214 18.44 14.01 -18.28
CA MET A 214 19.76 14.62 -18.10
C MET A 214 20.83 13.55 -18.22
N SER A 215 21.81 13.78 -19.10
CA SER A 215 23.00 12.95 -19.18
C SER A 215 23.95 13.30 -18.02
N ILE A 216 24.39 12.28 -17.28
CA ILE A 216 25.35 12.39 -16.19
C ILE A 216 26.61 11.66 -16.63
N ASP A 217 27.50 12.36 -17.32
CA ASP A 217 28.81 11.91 -17.80
C ASP A 217 28.90 10.39 -18.03
N GLU A 218 29.87 9.71 -17.43
CA GLU A 218 30.10 8.26 -17.57
C GLU A 218 29.06 7.39 -16.81
N HIS A 219 28.12 8.02 -16.10
CA HIS A 219 27.11 7.34 -15.28
C HIS A 219 25.78 7.13 -16.02
N GLY A 220 25.61 7.72 -17.21
CA GLY A 220 24.46 7.55 -18.10
C GLY A 220 23.32 8.55 -17.86
N GLU A 221 22.15 8.28 -18.44
CA GLU A 221 21.05 9.26 -18.47
C GLU A 221 20.00 9.02 -17.40
N TYR A 222 19.65 10.06 -16.65
CA TYR A 222 18.74 10.02 -15.51
C TYR A 222 17.57 10.99 -15.65
N ALA A 223 16.44 10.59 -15.08
CA ALA A 223 15.26 11.44 -15.02
C ALA A 223 15.47 12.62 -14.07
N VAL A 224 15.01 13.79 -14.51
CA VAL A 224 14.87 15.02 -13.72
C VAL A 224 13.38 15.29 -13.56
N PHE A 225 12.86 15.13 -12.35
CA PHE A 225 11.45 15.36 -12.07
C PHE A 225 11.20 16.83 -11.76
N GLY A 226 10.08 17.37 -12.25
CA GLY A 226 9.66 18.72 -11.90
C GLY A 226 9.42 18.92 -10.39
N SER A 227 9.17 17.84 -9.65
CA SER A 227 9.07 17.86 -8.19
C SER A 227 9.41 16.51 -7.55
N ILE A 228 9.79 16.52 -6.27
CA ILE A 228 9.97 15.29 -5.47
C ILE A 228 8.66 14.49 -5.43
N LYS A 229 7.51 15.19 -5.44
CA LYS A 229 6.19 14.56 -5.45
C LYS A 229 5.98 13.73 -6.71
N ASP A 230 6.34 14.26 -7.87
CA ASP A 230 6.26 13.54 -9.14
C ASP A 230 7.16 12.31 -9.13
N SER A 231 8.38 12.41 -8.58
CA SER A 231 9.24 11.23 -8.45
C SER A 231 8.61 10.13 -7.59
N ILE A 232 8.03 10.46 -6.43
CA ILE A 232 7.33 9.50 -5.55
C ILE A 232 6.15 8.84 -6.28
N ILE A 233 5.34 9.64 -6.98
CA ILE A 233 4.21 9.16 -7.78
C ILE A 233 4.69 8.20 -8.87
N TYR A 234 5.76 8.55 -9.57
CA TYR A 234 6.32 7.71 -10.62
C TYR A 234 6.93 6.42 -10.09
N THR A 235 7.60 6.45 -8.93
CA THR A 235 8.10 5.24 -8.25
C THR A 235 6.96 4.29 -7.95
N ALA A 236 5.86 4.77 -7.36
CA ALA A 236 4.70 3.95 -7.04
C ALA A 236 4.03 3.36 -8.30
N TRP A 237 3.85 4.17 -9.34
CA TRP A 237 3.33 3.71 -10.63
C TRP A 237 4.24 2.64 -11.25
N THR A 238 5.56 2.83 -11.22
CA THR A 238 6.53 1.86 -11.74
C THR A 238 6.46 0.53 -11.00
N LEU A 239 6.36 0.55 -9.66
CA LEU A 239 6.20 -0.66 -8.87
C LEU A 239 4.91 -1.41 -9.26
N ARG A 240 3.81 -0.68 -9.43
CA ARG A 240 2.53 -1.26 -9.86
C ARG A 240 2.60 -1.85 -11.26
N GLU A 241 3.02 -1.07 -12.25
CA GLU A 241 3.04 -1.46 -13.66
C GLU A 241 4.00 -2.63 -13.93
N ASN A 242 5.21 -2.55 -13.37
CA ASN A 242 6.27 -3.49 -13.74
C ASN A 242 6.30 -4.75 -12.87
N TYR A 243 5.67 -4.73 -11.69
CA TYR A 243 5.76 -5.84 -10.73
C TYR A 243 4.39 -6.31 -10.24
N LEU A 244 3.63 -5.46 -9.56
CA LEU A 244 2.40 -5.92 -8.89
C LEU A 244 1.32 -6.34 -9.90
N ASN A 245 1.21 -5.67 -11.05
CA ASN A 245 0.32 -6.09 -12.15
C ASN A 245 0.69 -7.45 -12.76
N LYS A 246 1.91 -7.93 -12.50
CA LYS A 246 2.39 -9.25 -12.92
C LYS A 246 2.27 -10.31 -11.82
N GLY A 247 1.65 -9.96 -10.68
CA GLY A 247 1.45 -10.86 -9.55
C GLY A 247 2.66 -10.97 -8.61
N LEU A 248 3.65 -10.08 -8.72
CA LEU A 248 4.80 -10.05 -7.82
C LEU A 248 4.44 -9.26 -6.56
N THR A 249 4.07 -9.96 -5.50
CA THR A 249 3.46 -9.36 -4.29
C THR A 249 4.32 -9.49 -3.02
N THR A 250 5.52 -10.05 -3.13
CA THR A 250 6.48 -10.19 -2.01
C THR A 250 7.73 -9.35 -2.25
N VAL A 251 8.46 -8.99 -1.18
CA VAL A 251 9.72 -8.23 -1.32
C VAL A 251 10.73 -9.05 -2.10
N ARG A 252 10.77 -10.37 -1.84
CA ARG A 252 11.63 -11.29 -2.57
C ARG A 252 11.35 -11.32 -4.07
N SER A 253 10.10 -11.55 -4.47
CA SER A 253 9.73 -11.67 -5.88
C SER A 253 9.98 -10.38 -6.67
N ILE A 254 9.86 -9.22 -6.02
CA ILE A 254 10.24 -7.94 -6.62
C ILE A 254 11.76 -7.81 -6.69
N GLY A 255 12.46 -8.07 -5.58
CA GLY A 255 13.91 -7.91 -5.46
C GLY A 255 14.71 -8.77 -6.44
N GLU A 256 14.27 -10.01 -6.70
CA GLU A 256 14.90 -10.91 -7.67
C GLU A 256 14.88 -10.35 -9.12
N ILE A 257 13.97 -9.42 -9.43
CA ILE A 257 13.91 -8.73 -10.72
C ILE A 257 14.49 -7.31 -10.64
N TYR A 258 14.26 -6.60 -9.55
CA TYR A 258 14.72 -5.23 -9.36
C TYR A 258 16.24 -5.15 -9.18
N ALA A 259 16.82 -6.11 -8.46
CA ALA A 259 18.23 -6.21 -8.14
C ALA A 259 18.69 -7.68 -8.29
N PRO A 260 18.80 -8.18 -9.53
CA PRO A 260 19.17 -9.58 -9.78
C PRO A 260 20.62 -9.85 -9.35
N ILE A 261 20.82 -10.91 -8.56
CA ILE A 261 22.15 -11.34 -8.14
C ILE A 261 22.88 -11.96 -9.33
N GLY A 262 24.13 -11.55 -9.55
CA GLY A 262 24.94 -12.03 -10.67
C GLY A 262 24.72 -11.28 -11.98
N ASP A 263 24.07 -10.11 -11.93
CA ASP A 263 24.01 -9.19 -13.06
C ASP A 263 25.41 -8.71 -13.44
N GLU A 264 25.74 -8.75 -14.74
CA GLU A 264 27.08 -8.39 -15.23
C GLU A 264 27.44 -6.91 -14.94
N GLY A 265 26.42 -6.05 -14.79
CA GLY A 265 26.60 -4.65 -14.42
C GLY A 265 26.81 -4.39 -12.93
N ASP A 266 26.57 -5.39 -12.06
CA ASP A 266 26.73 -5.28 -10.60
C ASP A 266 28.10 -5.79 -10.15
N ILE A 267 29.15 -5.09 -10.58
CA ILE A 267 30.56 -5.46 -10.33
C ILE A 267 30.85 -5.58 -8.82
N GLU A 268 30.22 -4.72 -8.00
CA GLU A 268 30.40 -4.67 -6.54
C GLU A 268 29.48 -5.64 -5.80
N ASN A 269 28.64 -6.39 -6.52
CA ASN A 269 27.68 -7.35 -5.98
C ASN A 269 26.78 -6.75 -4.87
N LEU A 270 26.27 -5.54 -5.12
CA LEU A 270 25.41 -4.78 -4.20
C LEU A 270 23.95 -5.24 -4.29
N ASN A 271 23.54 -5.88 -5.38
CA ASN A 271 22.17 -6.34 -5.58
C ASN A 271 21.73 -7.34 -4.49
N LYS A 272 22.66 -8.14 -3.97
CA LYS A 272 22.39 -9.07 -2.86
C LYS A 272 21.89 -8.37 -1.59
N GLU A 273 22.19 -7.08 -1.41
CA GLU A 273 21.83 -6.30 -0.23
C GLU A 273 20.46 -5.64 -0.35
N TRP A 274 19.83 -5.64 -1.53
CA TRP A 274 18.56 -4.94 -1.74
C TRP A 274 17.43 -5.55 -0.90
N ILE A 275 17.20 -6.86 -1.01
CA ILE A 275 16.14 -7.56 -0.24
C ILE A 275 16.37 -7.41 1.28
N PRO A 276 17.56 -7.69 1.84
CA PRO A 276 17.85 -7.43 3.25
C PRO A 276 17.59 -5.99 3.68
N SER A 277 17.99 -5.02 2.86
CA SER A 277 17.82 -3.59 3.16
C SER A 277 16.34 -3.19 3.22
N ILE A 278 15.52 -3.64 2.27
CA ILE A 278 14.09 -3.38 2.29
C ILE A 278 13.42 -4.03 3.51
N LYS A 279 13.77 -5.29 3.84
CA LYS A 279 13.25 -5.95 5.06
C LYS A 279 13.66 -5.20 6.33
N SER A 280 14.90 -4.74 6.43
CA SER A 280 15.40 -3.93 7.54
C SER A 280 14.59 -2.64 7.69
N ARG A 281 14.26 -1.96 6.59
CA ARG A 281 13.43 -0.75 6.60
C ARG A 281 11.99 -1.05 6.97
N LEU A 282 11.42 -2.16 6.50
CA LEU A 282 10.08 -2.59 6.88
C LEU A 282 9.99 -2.92 8.39
N ASN A 283 11.03 -3.53 8.95
CA ASN A 283 11.14 -3.75 10.40
C ASN A 283 11.11 -2.42 11.19
N GLN A 284 11.64 -1.32 10.65
CA GLN A 284 11.57 0.01 11.31
C GLN A 284 10.11 0.51 11.45
N PHE A 285 9.18 0.04 10.62
CA PHE A 285 7.75 0.33 10.76
C PHE A 285 7.02 -0.61 11.74
N GLY A 286 7.73 -1.59 12.30
CA GLY A 286 7.19 -2.67 13.14
C GLY A 286 6.62 -3.85 12.33
N LEU A 287 6.96 -3.96 11.05
CA LEU A 287 6.52 -5.07 10.19
C LEU A 287 7.57 -6.18 10.24
N THR A 288 7.34 -7.19 11.06
CA THR A 288 8.17 -8.39 11.15
C THR A 288 7.62 -9.50 10.24
N ASN A 289 8.47 -10.48 9.89
CA ASN A 289 8.10 -11.63 9.04
C ASN A 289 7.73 -11.28 7.58
N VAL A 290 8.46 -10.34 6.99
CA VAL A 290 8.35 -9.99 5.56
C VAL A 290 8.98 -11.08 4.70
N GLU A 291 8.22 -11.61 3.73
CA GLU A 291 8.68 -12.59 2.74
C GLU A 291 9.48 -11.96 1.60
#